data_AF-A0A1V3WST8-F1
#
_entry.id   AF-A0A1V3WST8-F1
#
_cell.length_a   1.000
_cell.length_b   1.000
_cell.length_c   1.000
_cell.angle_alpha   90.00
_cell.angle_beta   90.00
_cell.angle_gamma   90.00
#
_symmetry.space_group_name_H-M   'P 1'
#
loop_
_entity.id
_entity.type
_entity.pdbx_description
1 polymer ?
#
loop_
_entity_poly.entity_id
_entity_poly.type
_entity_poly.pdbx_seq_one_letter_code
_entity_poly.pdbx_strand_id
1 'polypeptide(L)'
;MRANVDVVHPDLRRTARFAPRRLVGPRTLPVIRALIALTSRGTPGDVEVITLGSGAGVRLYRGTGVTEPTPALLWIHGGGYVLGKAAQDDRLCRQFARTLGITVASVEYRLAPEHPYPAPLEDCYSALRWLAALPAVDPAGSPSAAPARAAVLPRRWPCWHATAPKSCRHFSC
;
A
#
# COMPACT_ATOMS: atom_id res chain seq x y z
N MET A 1 13.76 -3.59 26.69
CA MET A 1 12.67 -4.56 26.42
C MET A 1 13.04 -5.41 25.20
N ARG A 2 13.51 -6.66 25.41
CA ARG A 2 13.85 -7.61 24.33
C ARG A 2 12.54 -8.14 23.71
N ALA A 3 12.42 -8.19 22.39
CA ALA A 3 11.27 -8.84 21.76
C ALA A 3 11.43 -10.34 21.98
N ASN A 4 10.35 -11.00 22.42
CA ASN A 4 10.30 -12.44 22.53
C ASN A 4 10.34 -13.05 21.13
N VAL A 5 11.49 -13.60 20.75
CA VAL A 5 11.77 -14.17 19.42
C VAL A 5 11.14 -15.56 19.26
N ASP A 6 10.60 -16.14 20.33
CA ASP A 6 10.00 -17.47 20.30
C ASP A 6 8.64 -17.49 19.60
N VAL A 7 8.02 -16.32 19.42
CA VAL A 7 6.77 -16.15 18.64
C VAL A 7 7.03 -16.08 17.12
N VAL A 8 8.29 -15.95 16.69
CA VAL A 8 8.67 -15.85 15.28
C VAL A 8 8.93 -17.25 14.71
N HIS A 9 8.43 -17.55 13.51
CA HIS A 9 8.69 -18.81 12.80
C HIS A 9 10.20 -19.11 12.76
N PRO A 10 10.65 -20.36 13.03
CA PRO A 10 12.06 -20.69 13.25
C PRO A 10 13.01 -20.18 12.16
N ASP A 11 12.61 -20.24 10.89
CA ASP A 11 13.43 -19.75 9.76
C ASP A 11 13.63 -18.23 9.76
N LEU A 12 12.69 -17.48 10.33
CA LEU A 12 12.74 -16.02 10.40
C LEU A 12 13.43 -15.52 11.68
N ARG A 13 13.67 -16.41 12.67
CA ARG A 13 14.36 -16.07 13.92
C ARG A 13 15.81 -15.66 13.68
N ARG A 14 16.48 -16.28 12.71
CA ARG A 14 17.87 -15.98 12.37
C ARG A 14 18.01 -14.55 11.86
N THR A 15 17.07 -14.11 11.02
CA THR A 15 17.03 -12.76 10.43
C THR A 15 16.55 -11.71 11.44
N ALA A 16 15.55 -12.04 12.28
CA ALA A 16 15.03 -11.15 13.29
C ALA A 16 16.05 -10.74 14.38
N ARG A 17 17.09 -11.56 14.62
CA ARG A 17 18.18 -11.25 15.57
C ARG A 17 19.15 -10.18 15.09
N PHE A 18 19.30 -10.02 13.77
CA PHE A 18 20.24 -9.06 13.17
C PHE A 18 19.56 -7.81 12.63
N ALA A 19 18.23 -7.75 12.62
CA ALA A 19 17.47 -6.59 12.14
C ALA A 19 17.66 -5.37 13.06
N PRO A 20 18.27 -4.27 12.59
CA PRO A 20 18.43 -3.06 13.40
C PRO A 20 17.07 -2.44 13.72
N ARG A 21 16.79 -2.19 15.00
CA ARG A 21 15.52 -1.59 15.45
C ARG A 21 15.32 -0.12 15.06
N ARG A 22 16.36 0.55 14.53
CA ARG A 22 16.34 1.93 14.04
C ARG A 22 17.03 2.03 12.68
N LEU A 23 16.45 1.38 11.66
CA LEU A 23 16.99 1.47 10.29
C LEU A 23 16.63 2.81 9.62
N VAL A 24 15.52 3.44 10.03
CA VAL A 24 14.98 4.66 9.41
C VAL A 24 15.19 5.85 10.33
N GLY A 25 16.00 6.82 9.90
CA GLY A 25 16.24 8.09 10.57
C GLY A 25 16.47 9.24 9.58
N PRO A 26 16.53 10.51 10.02
CA PRO A 26 16.53 11.67 9.13
C PRO A 26 17.66 11.67 8.09
N ARG A 27 18.84 11.15 8.47
CA ARG A 27 20.02 11.08 7.59
C ARG A 27 20.03 9.83 6.69
N THR A 28 19.42 8.73 7.11
CA THR A 28 19.37 7.49 6.31
C THR A 28 18.17 7.45 5.37
N LEU A 29 17.09 8.16 5.69
CA LEU A 29 15.87 8.23 4.91
C LEU A 29 16.08 8.61 3.42
N PRO A 30 16.80 9.69 3.06
CA PRO A 30 17.00 10.03 1.66
C PRO A 30 17.80 8.95 0.91
N VAL A 31 18.78 8.33 1.56
CA VAL A 31 19.57 7.24 0.98
C VAL A 31 18.69 6.01 0.72
N ILE A 32 17.88 5.62 1.70
CA ILE A 32 16.96 4.48 1.58
C ILE A 32 15.93 4.75 0.47
N ARG A 33 15.38 5.97 0.37
CA ARG A 33 14.46 6.36 -0.70
C ARG A 33 15.11 6.33 -2.08
N ALA A 34 16.36 6.82 -2.20
CA ALA A 34 17.10 6.75 -3.44
C ALA A 34 17.36 5.30 -3.88
N LEU A 35 17.78 4.43 -2.95
CA LEU A 35 17.97 2.99 -3.22
C LEU A 35 16.65 2.32 -3.63
N ILE A 36 15.54 2.62 -2.95
CA ILE A 36 14.20 2.16 -3.34
C ILE A 36 13.85 2.65 -4.74
N ALA A 37 14.10 3.92 -5.07
CA ALA A 37 13.83 4.46 -6.39
C ALA A 37 14.63 3.75 -7.50
N LEU A 38 15.90 3.42 -7.25
CA LEU A 38 16.77 2.72 -8.21
C LEU A 38 16.37 1.25 -8.42
N THR A 39 15.84 0.62 -7.37
CA THR A 39 15.44 -0.81 -7.41
C THR A 39 14.00 -1.00 -7.89
N SER A 40 13.16 0.02 -7.75
CA SER A 40 11.81 0.08 -8.34
C SER A 40 11.94 0.36 -9.83
N ARG A 41 12.31 -0.67 -10.61
CA ARG A 41 12.45 -0.58 -12.07
C ARG A 41 11.14 -0.09 -12.71
N GLY A 42 11.27 0.72 -13.76
CA GLY A 42 10.23 1.59 -14.31
C GLY A 42 8.93 0.91 -14.76
N THR A 43 7.96 1.76 -15.08
CA THR A 43 6.58 1.37 -15.45
C THR A 43 6.60 0.41 -16.64
N PRO A 44 6.18 -0.85 -16.45
CA PRO A 44 5.88 -1.75 -17.56
C PRO A 44 4.83 -1.10 -18.47
N GLY A 45 4.97 -1.20 -19.80
CA GLY A 45 4.09 -0.51 -20.75
C GLY A 45 2.60 -0.93 -20.68
N ASP A 46 2.30 -2.01 -19.97
CA ASP A 46 0.95 -2.54 -19.71
C ASP A 46 0.24 -1.89 -18.49
N VAL A 47 0.90 -0.98 -17.76
CA VAL A 47 0.35 -0.37 -16.54
C VAL A 47 -0.15 1.04 -16.81
N GLU A 48 -1.46 1.24 -16.66
CA GLU A 48 -2.07 2.56 -16.75
C GLU A 48 -1.82 3.35 -15.46
N VAL A 49 -1.28 4.56 -15.58
CA VAL A 49 -1.01 5.44 -14.42
C VAL A 49 -1.93 6.65 -14.52
N ILE A 50 -2.80 6.81 -13.53
CA ILE A 50 -3.81 7.86 -13.46
C ILE A 50 -3.47 8.79 -12.30
N THR A 51 -3.46 10.09 -12.56
CA THR A 51 -3.28 11.10 -11.50
C THR A 51 -4.65 11.58 -11.02
N LEU A 52 -4.92 11.43 -9.73
CA LEU A 52 -6.14 11.92 -9.12
C LEU A 52 -6.09 13.43 -8.89
N GLY A 53 -7.26 14.05 -8.71
CA GLY A 53 -7.35 15.47 -8.33
C GLY A 53 -6.65 15.82 -7.01
N SER A 54 -6.39 14.84 -6.13
CA SER A 54 -5.58 15.03 -4.92
C SER A 54 -4.08 15.15 -5.19
N GLY A 55 -3.62 14.87 -6.41
CA GLY A 55 -2.22 14.76 -6.80
C GLY A 55 -1.61 13.38 -6.59
N ALA A 56 -2.36 12.41 -6.04
CA ALA A 56 -1.91 11.03 -5.88
C ALA A 56 -1.93 10.29 -7.21
N GLY A 57 -0.91 9.47 -7.46
CA GLY A 57 -0.88 8.57 -8.61
C GLY A 57 -1.57 7.25 -8.29
N VAL A 58 -2.23 6.65 -9.27
CA VAL A 58 -2.82 5.31 -9.16
C VAL A 58 -2.37 4.48 -10.35
N ARG A 59 -1.76 3.34 -10.06
CA ARG A 59 -1.36 2.34 -11.06
C ARG A 59 -2.46 1.30 -11.17
N LEU A 60 -3.08 1.18 -12.33
CA LEU A 60 -4.21 0.30 -12.56
C LEU A 60 -3.78 -0.96 -13.31
N TYR A 61 -4.22 -2.11 -12.79
CA TYR A 61 -4.01 -3.43 -13.36
C TYR A 61 -5.37 -4.06 -13.61
N ARG A 62 -5.67 -4.37 -14.87
CA ARG A 62 -6.92 -5.04 -15.24
C ARG A 62 -6.66 -6.54 -15.42
N GLY A 63 -7.56 -7.36 -14.90
CA GLY A 63 -7.62 -8.78 -15.25
C GLY A 63 -7.96 -8.95 -16.74
N THR A 64 -7.38 -9.96 -17.39
CA THR A 64 -7.69 -10.28 -18.79
C THR A 64 -8.82 -11.28 -18.88
N GLY A 65 -9.77 -11.09 -19.79
CA GLY A 65 -10.80 -12.08 -20.12
C GLY A 65 -11.97 -12.14 -19.13
N VAL A 66 -12.26 -11.04 -18.44
CA VAL A 66 -13.36 -10.94 -17.48
C VAL A 66 -14.49 -10.05 -18.02
N THR A 67 -15.72 -10.47 -17.74
CA THR A 67 -16.93 -9.70 -18.05
C THR A 67 -17.16 -8.70 -16.93
N GLU A 68 -17.19 -7.42 -17.27
CA GLU A 68 -17.50 -6.34 -16.32
C GLU A 68 -18.99 -6.37 -15.93
N PRO A 69 -19.34 -5.96 -14.70
CA PRO A 69 -18.46 -5.39 -13.67
C PRO A 69 -17.72 -6.46 -12.84
N THR A 70 -16.49 -6.16 -12.42
CA THR A 70 -15.62 -7.06 -11.63
C THR A 70 -15.35 -6.50 -10.23
N PRO A 71 -15.04 -7.36 -9.24
CA PRO A 71 -14.51 -6.88 -7.97
C PRO A 71 -13.22 -6.08 -8.17
N ALA A 72 -12.90 -5.22 -7.19
CA ALA A 72 -11.67 -4.43 -7.22
C ALA A 72 -10.89 -4.48 -5.91
N LEU A 73 -9.57 -4.31 -6.02
CA LEU A 73 -8.61 -4.34 -4.92
C LEU A 73 -7.81 -3.04 -4.89
N LEU A 74 -7.83 -2.33 -3.75
CA LEU A 74 -6.94 -1.20 -3.50
C LEU A 74 -5.68 -1.67 -2.80
N TRP A 75 -4.53 -1.50 -3.46
CA TRP A 75 -3.22 -1.81 -2.90
C TRP A 75 -2.54 -0.55 -2.36
N ILE A 76 -2.19 -0.59 -1.07
CA ILE A 76 -1.45 0.47 -0.38
C ILE A 76 -0.07 -0.10 -0.05
N HIS A 77 0.96 0.42 -0.72
CA HIS A 77 2.32 -0.09 -0.51
C HIS A 77 2.79 0.13 0.94
N GLY A 78 3.73 -0.71 1.38
CA GLY A 78 4.33 -0.60 2.71
C GLY A 78 5.25 0.62 2.86
N GLY A 79 5.83 0.78 4.05
CA GLY A 79 6.78 1.87 4.35
C GLY A 79 6.25 2.93 5.31
N GLY A 80 5.05 2.72 5.87
CA GLY A 80 4.51 3.53 6.96
C GLY A 80 4.32 5.00 6.60
N TYR A 81 3.91 5.29 5.35
CA TYR A 81 3.74 6.64 4.80
C TYR A 81 5.02 7.48 4.69
N VAL A 82 6.19 6.89 4.94
CA VAL A 82 7.49 7.59 4.91
C VAL A 82 8.40 7.03 3.81
N LEU A 83 8.21 5.76 3.47
CA LEU A 83 9.01 5.00 2.53
C LEU A 83 8.13 4.28 1.51
N GLY A 84 8.76 3.80 0.45
CA GLY A 84 8.18 2.93 -0.54
C GLY A 84 7.78 3.65 -1.82
N LYS A 85 7.35 2.85 -2.81
CA LYS A 85 6.72 3.28 -4.06
C LYS A 85 5.70 2.24 -4.47
N ALA A 86 4.61 2.65 -5.12
CA ALA A 86 3.64 1.74 -5.72
C ALA A 86 4.29 0.77 -6.71
N ALA A 87 5.33 1.25 -7.42
CA ALA A 87 6.10 0.46 -8.39
C ALA A 87 6.76 -0.81 -7.80
N GLN A 88 7.02 -0.86 -6.49
CA GLN A 88 7.68 -2.01 -5.85
C GLN A 88 6.84 -3.27 -5.91
N ASP A 89 5.51 -3.11 -5.87
CA ASP A 89 4.55 -4.20 -5.79
C ASP A 89 3.91 -4.51 -7.16
N ASP A 90 4.38 -3.89 -8.26
CA ASP A 90 3.84 -4.08 -9.62
C ASP A 90 3.70 -5.55 -10.04
N ARG A 91 4.69 -6.38 -9.71
CA ARG A 91 4.66 -7.81 -10.04
C ARG A 91 3.56 -8.54 -9.28
N LEU A 92 3.39 -8.19 -8.01
CA LEU A 92 2.42 -8.80 -7.11
C LEU A 92 1.00 -8.32 -7.45
N CYS A 93 0.81 -7.03 -7.71
CA CYS A 93 -0.47 -6.47 -8.17
C CYS A 93 -0.90 -7.08 -9.51
N ARG A 94 0.02 -7.26 -10.46
CA ARG A 94 -0.27 -7.97 -11.73
C ARG A 94 -0.64 -9.42 -11.50
N GLN A 95 0.06 -10.11 -10.61
CA GLN A 95 -0.27 -11.48 -10.26
C GLN A 95 -1.69 -11.57 -9.69
N PHE A 96 -2.07 -10.67 -8.77
CA PHE A 96 -3.43 -10.64 -8.24
C PHE A 96 -4.49 -10.32 -9.31
N ALA A 97 -4.26 -9.31 -10.14
CA ALA A 97 -5.19 -8.95 -11.21
C ALA A 97 -5.43 -10.14 -12.16
N ARG A 98 -4.37 -10.86 -12.52
CA ARG A 98 -4.43 -12.03 -13.41
C ARG A 98 -5.02 -13.26 -12.76
N THR A 99 -4.60 -13.60 -11.55
CA THR A 99 -5.02 -14.84 -10.87
C THR A 99 -6.45 -14.75 -10.37
N LEU A 100 -6.88 -13.58 -9.89
CA LEU A 100 -8.23 -13.39 -9.34
C LEU A 100 -9.22 -12.86 -10.39
N GLY A 101 -8.73 -12.39 -11.54
CA GLY A 101 -9.59 -11.77 -12.56
C GLY A 101 -10.22 -10.45 -12.08
N ILE A 102 -9.53 -9.71 -11.23
CA ILE A 102 -10.05 -8.47 -10.63
C ILE A 102 -9.27 -7.25 -11.10
N THR A 103 -9.87 -6.08 -10.92
CA THR A 103 -9.17 -4.82 -11.09
C THR A 103 -8.34 -4.52 -9.84
N VAL A 104 -7.04 -4.25 -9.98
CA VAL A 104 -6.17 -3.86 -8.86
C VAL A 104 -5.69 -2.44 -9.09
N ALA A 105 -5.86 -1.56 -8.10
CA ALA A 105 -5.37 -0.19 -8.12
C ALA A 105 -4.32 0.00 -7.03
N SER A 106 -3.07 0.28 -7.40
CA SER A 106 -1.98 0.57 -6.47
C SER A 106 -1.76 2.07 -6.34
N VAL A 107 -1.89 2.60 -5.13
CA VAL A 107 -1.82 4.04 -4.87
C VAL A 107 -0.37 4.46 -4.59
N GLU A 108 0.10 5.45 -5.34
CA GLU A 108 1.30 6.24 -5.04
C GLU A 108 0.85 7.47 -4.24
N TYR A 109 0.78 7.30 -2.93
CA TYR A 109 0.41 8.37 -2.00
C TYR A 109 1.61 9.26 -1.68
N ARG A 110 1.35 10.51 -1.33
CA ARG A 110 2.41 11.44 -0.91
C ARG A 110 3.06 10.96 0.37
N LEU A 111 4.38 11.15 0.50
CA LEU A 111 5.15 10.66 1.63
C LEU A 111 5.45 11.76 2.66
N ALA A 112 5.43 11.39 3.93
CA ALA A 112 6.01 12.16 5.02
C ALA A 112 7.54 12.02 5.03
N PRO A 113 8.31 13.04 5.41
CA PRO A 113 7.89 14.26 6.10
C PRO A 113 7.38 15.40 5.20
N GLU A 114 7.56 15.32 3.88
CA GLU A 114 7.19 16.39 2.94
C GLU A 114 5.67 16.65 2.95
N HIS A 115 4.90 15.58 3.07
CA HIS A 115 3.44 15.61 3.23
C HIS A 115 3.06 14.84 4.50
N PRO A 116 3.03 15.51 5.66
CA PRO A 116 2.69 14.87 6.92
C PRO A 116 1.22 14.42 6.95
N TYR A 117 0.88 13.65 7.98
CA TYR A 117 -0.51 13.30 8.27
C TYR A 117 -1.41 14.56 8.27
N PRO A 118 -2.60 14.53 7.65
CA PRO A 118 -3.31 13.37 7.09
C PRO A 118 -3.12 13.14 5.57
N ALA A 119 -2.23 13.87 4.89
CA ALA A 119 -2.15 13.86 3.43
C ALA A 119 -2.01 12.46 2.79
N PRO A 120 -1.15 11.54 3.28
CA PRO A 120 -1.03 10.20 2.70
C PRO A 120 -2.31 9.36 2.86
N LEU A 121 -3.06 9.59 3.94
CA LEU A 121 -4.33 8.90 4.20
C LEU A 121 -5.43 9.40 3.28
N GLU A 122 -5.52 10.72 3.09
CA GLU A 122 -6.47 11.34 2.16
C GLU A 122 -6.23 10.92 0.71
N ASP A 123 -4.96 10.70 0.32
CA ASP A 123 -4.61 10.17 -0.99
C ASP A 123 -5.14 8.75 -1.19
N CYS A 124 -4.96 7.89 -0.18
CA CYS A 124 -5.48 6.52 -0.19
C CYS A 124 -7.01 6.51 -0.24
N TYR A 125 -7.67 7.39 0.52
CA TYR A 125 -9.13 7.50 0.53
C TYR A 125 -9.67 8.05 -0.79
N SER A 126 -9.01 9.05 -1.37
CA SER A 126 -9.33 9.59 -2.69
C SER A 126 -9.22 8.51 -3.77
N ALA A 127 -8.18 7.68 -3.72
CA ALA A 127 -8.01 6.55 -4.63
C ALA A 127 -9.07 5.47 -4.43
N LEU A 128 -9.46 5.18 -3.18
CA LEU A 128 -10.56 4.27 -2.88
C LEU A 128 -11.88 4.74 -3.50
N ARG A 129 -12.22 6.02 -3.30
CA ARG A 129 -13.43 6.63 -3.85
C ARG A 129 -13.43 6.64 -5.38
N TRP A 130 -12.29 6.95 -5.97
CA TRP A 130 -12.11 6.91 -7.42
C TRP A 130 -12.30 5.49 -7.96
N LEU A 131 -11.70 4.48 -7.33
CA LEU A 131 -11.81 3.09 -7.73
C LEU A 131 -13.25 2.59 -7.66
N ALA A 132 -13.97 2.92 -6.58
CA ALA A 132 -15.37 2.54 -6.38
C ALA A 132 -16.33 3.23 -7.36
N ALA A 133 -15.91 4.33 -8.01
CA ALA A 133 -16.71 5.05 -8.99
C ALA A 133 -16.49 4.56 -10.44
N LEU A 134 -15.57 3.63 -10.68
CA LEU A 134 -15.33 3.09 -12.02
C LEU A 134 -16.51 2.22 -12.48
N PRO A 135 -17.03 2.40 -13.72
CA PRO A 135 -18.13 1.58 -14.24
C PRO A 135 -17.81 0.08 -14.32
N ALA A 136 -16.52 -0.24 -14.51
CA ALA A 136 -16.00 -1.60 -14.58
C ALA A 136 -15.95 -2.32 -13.22
N VAL A 137 -16.17 -1.61 -12.12
CA VAL A 137 -16.05 -2.12 -10.75
C VAL A 137 -17.43 -2.33 -10.17
N ASP A 138 -17.69 -3.54 -9.66
CA ASP A 138 -18.92 -3.85 -8.92
C ASP A 138 -18.81 -3.28 -7.50
N PRO A 139 -19.59 -2.23 -7.14
CA PRO A 139 -19.56 -1.66 -5.80
C PRO A 139 -20.28 -2.53 -4.76
N ALA A 140 -21.15 -3.45 -5.19
CA ALA A 140 -22.02 -4.23 -4.31
C ALA A 140 -21.40 -5.58 -3.91
N GLY A 141 -20.47 -6.11 -4.71
CA GLY A 141 -19.82 -7.40 -4.48
C GLY A 141 -20.81 -8.56 -4.61
N SER A 142 -20.79 -9.26 -5.75
CA SER A 142 -21.52 -10.53 -5.93
C SER A 142 -21.35 -11.49 -4.74
N PRO A 143 -22.45 -12.06 -4.20
CA PRO A 143 -22.42 -12.89 -2.99
C PRO A 143 -21.71 -14.25 -3.14
N SER A 144 -21.30 -14.66 -4.35
CA SER A 144 -20.60 -15.93 -4.56
C SER A 144 -19.07 -15.83 -4.56
N ALA A 145 -18.52 -14.61 -4.56
CA ALA A 145 -17.11 -14.38 -4.32
C ALA A 145 -16.93 -13.99 -2.84
N ALA A 146 -16.04 -14.68 -2.11
CA ALA A 146 -15.62 -14.27 -0.77
C ALA A 146 -15.42 -12.73 -0.74
N PRO A 147 -15.88 -12.03 0.31
CA PRO A 147 -16.25 -10.61 0.22
C PRO A 147 -15.07 -9.73 -0.20
N ALA A 148 -14.95 -9.50 -1.50
CA ALA A 148 -14.14 -8.44 -2.07
C ALA A 148 -14.94 -7.13 -1.94
N ARG A 149 -15.15 -6.70 -0.69
CA ARG A 149 -15.05 -5.26 -0.39
C ARG A 149 -13.75 -4.79 -1.04
N ALA A 150 -13.64 -3.53 -1.46
CA ALA A 150 -12.35 -2.94 -1.75
C ALA A 150 -11.39 -3.27 -0.60
N ALA A 151 -10.60 -4.33 -0.78
CA ALA A 151 -9.96 -5.00 0.33
C ALA A 151 -8.64 -4.29 0.47
N VAL A 152 -8.62 -3.20 1.23
CA VAL A 152 -7.36 -2.67 1.72
C VAL A 152 -6.76 -3.80 2.54
N LEU A 153 -5.81 -4.55 1.98
CA LEU A 153 -5.15 -5.63 2.70
C LEU A 153 -4.27 -4.95 3.76
N PRO A 154 -4.69 -4.89 5.04
CA PRO A 154 -3.92 -4.17 6.02
C PRO A 154 -2.77 -5.10 6.43
N ARG A 155 -1.55 -4.83 5.96
CA ARG A 155 -0.38 -5.43 6.59
C ARG A 155 -0.30 -4.89 8.01
N ARG A 156 -0.76 -5.64 9.02
CA ARG A 156 -0.74 -5.27 10.45
C ARG A 156 0.44 -4.36 10.78
N TRP A 157 0.16 -3.07 11.03
CA TRP A 157 1.16 -2.08 11.41
C TRP A 157 1.27 -2.02 12.94
N PRO A 158 2.48 -2.17 13.52
CA PRO A 158 2.71 -1.83 14.91
C PRO A 158 2.40 -0.34 15.15
N CYS A 159 1.64 -0.08 16.21
CA CYS A 159 1.06 1.19 16.61
C CYS A 159 2.01 2.41 16.49
N TRP A 160 1.48 3.49 15.92
CA TRP A 160 2.02 4.85 15.85
C TRP A 160 2.05 5.58 17.21
N HIS A 161 2.50 4.94 18.29
CA HIS A 161 2.51 5.57 19.63
C HIS A 161 3.84 6.21 20.05
N ALA A 162 4.93 6.05 19.30
CA ALA A 162 6.25 6.40 19.84
C ALA A 162 6.75 7.84 19.58
N THR A 163 6.22 8.60 18.60
CA THR A 163 6.82 9.89 18.21
C THR A 163 5.86 11.00 17.76
N ALA A 164 4.54 10.84 17.91
CA ALA A 164 3.61 11.92 17.58
C ALA A 164 3.52 12.97 18.71
N PRO A 165 3.51 14.28 18.39
CA PRO A 165 3.25 15.34 19.37
C PRO A 165 1.89 15.12 20.06
N LYS A 166 1.78 15.59 21.32
CA LYS A 166 0.66 15.29 22.25
C LYS A 166 -0.73 15.60 21.69
N SER A 167 -0.85 16.44 20.65
CA SER A 167 -2.11 16.81 20.00
C SER A 167 -2.79 15.68 19.21
N CYS A 168 -2.08 14.61 18.85
CA CYS A 168 -2.65 13.49 18.08
C CYS A 168 -3.28 12.36 18.93
N ARG A 169 -3.43 12.53 20.26
CA ARG A 169 -3.89 11.45 21.17
C ARG A 169 -5.42 11.32 21.34
N HIS A 170 -6.24 12.10 20.64
CA HIS A 170 -7.65 12.28 21.02
C HIS A 170 -8.72 11.66 20.12
N PHE A 171 -8.38 10.80 19.17
CA PHE A 171 -9.40 10.05 18.42
C PHE A 171 -9.35 8.56 18.77
N SER A 172 -10.12 8.21 19.79
CA SER A 172 -10.57 6.83 20.04
C SER A 172 -11.64 6.45 19.02
N CYS A 173 -11.48 5.23 18.51
CA CYS A 173 -12.41 4.29 17.88
C CYS A 173 -13.80 4.78 17.44
#